data_AF-A0A943BBB8-F1
#
_entry.id   AF-A0A943BBB8-F1
#
_cell.length_a   1.000
_cell.length_b   1.000
_cell.length_c   1.000
_cell.angle_alpha   90.00
_cell.angle_beta   90.00
_cell.angle_gamma   90.00
#
_symmetry.space_group_name_H-M   'P 1'
#
loop_
_entity.id
_entity.type
_entity.pdbx_description
1 polymer ?
#
loop_
_entity_poly.entity_id
_entity_poly.type
_entity_poly.pdbx_seq_one_letter_code
_entity_poly.pdbx_strand_id
1 'polypeptide(L)'
;MDKKSFLEERYCEINKLKNMLQTYPKEYCSTIIKVMESVCEDITSYLNKGKSKKDKKMRSTDNVFTKEQLSEYDGQNRNKIYIAVDGIVYDVTDKDTWSGGRHYGVAAGKDLTNYFNNCHKNQRDILNKLEIVGRLVD
;
A
#
# COMPACT_ATOMS: atom_id res chain seq x y z
N MET A 1 -24.58 19.97 -5.17
CA MET A 1 -24.72 18.53 -4.86
C MET A 1 -24.17 18.27 -3.49
N ASP A 2 -24.97 17.67 -2.62
CA ASP A 2 -24.48 17.17 -1.35
C ASP A 2 -23.55 15.97 -1.57
N LYS A 3 -22.74 15.68 -0.55
CA LYS A 3 -21.72 14.64 -0.61
C LYS A 3 -22.28 13.22 -0.83
N LYS A 4 -23.52 12.99 -0.41
CA LYS A 4 -24.19 11.69 -0.49
C LYS A 4 -24.77 11.50 -1.90
N SER A 5 -25.37 12.55 -2.46
CA SER A 5 -25.88 12.60 -3.84
C SER A 5 -24.82 12.25 -4.89
N PHE A 6 -23.59 12.78 -4.78
CA PHE A 6 -22.54 12.46 -5.75
C PHE A 6 -22.17 10.97 -5.80
N LEU A 7 -22.02 10.32 -4.63
CA LEU A 7 -21.66 8.91 -4.59
C LEU A 7 -22.81 8.00 -5.03
N GLU A 8 -24.05 8.38 -4.69
CA GLU A 8 -25.25 7.67 -5.15
C GLU A 8 -25.39 7.73 -6.67
N GLU A 9 -25.11 8.88 -7.29
CA GLU A 9 -25.11 9.05 -8.74
C GLU A 9 -24.04 8.17 -9.42
N ARG A 10 -22.80 8.18 -8.92
CA ARG A 10 -21.70 7.39 -9.49
C ARG A 10 -21.90 5.89 -9.32
N TYR A 11 -22.48 5.48 -8.20
CA TYR A 11 -22.87 4.07 -8.01
C TYR A 11 -23.94 3.64 -9.03
N CYS A 12 -24.93 4.49 -9.30
CA CYS A 12 -25.95 4.23 -10.31
C CYS A 12 -25.34 4.11 -11.72
N GLU A 13 -24.37 4.96 -12.07
CA GLU A 13 -23.62 4.88 -13.32
C GLU A 13 -22.84 3.57 -13.46
N ILE A 14 -22.10 3.15 -12.43
CA ILE A 14 -21.39 1.87 -12.42
C ILE A 14 -22.35 0.70 -12.64
N ASN A 15 -23.50 0.71 -11.96
CA ASN A 15 -24.48 -0.36 -12.10
C ASN A 15 -25.07 -0.41 -13.52
N LYS A 16 -25.32 0.74 -14.15
CA LYS A 16 -25.74 0.82 -15.56
C LYS A 16 -24.68 0.26 -16.49
N LEU A 17 -23.43 0.68 -16.34
CA LEU A 17 -22.31 0.22 -17.17
C LEU A 17 -22.04 -1.28 -17.00
N LYS A 18 -22.20 -1.82 -15.78
CA LYS A 18 -22.12 -3.26 -15.50
C LYS A 18 -23.18 -4.02 -16.28
N ASN A 19 -24.43 -3.57 -16.24
CA ASN A 19 -25.51 -4.20 -17.01
C ASN A 19 -25.23 -4.13 -18.52
N MET A 20 -24.72 -2.98 -19.01
CA MET A 20 -24.33 -2.84 -20.41
C MET A 20 -23.23 -3.84 -20.80
N LEU A 21 -22.21 -4.07 -19.97
CA LEU A 21 -21.19 -5.10 -20.24
C LEU A 21 -21.76 -6.52 -20.34
N GLN A 22 -22.87 -6.79 -19.65
CA GLN A 22 -23.51 -8.10 -19.66
C GLN A 22 -24.44 -8.30 -20.86
N THR A 23 -25.04 -7.23 -21.37
CA THR A 23 -26.09 -7.31 -22.40
C THR A 23 -25.67 -6.81 -23.78
N TYR A 24 -24.60 -6.01 -23.89
CA TYR A 24 -24.18 -5.41 -25.17
C TYR A 24 -23.21 -6.29 -25.96
N PRO A 25 -23.17 -6.15 -27.30
CA PRO A 25 -22.18 -6.82 -28.13
C PRO A 25 -20.73 -6.50 -27.73
N LYS A 26 -19.82 -7.45 -27.95
CA LYS A 26 -18.40 -7.38 -27.53
C LYS A 26 -17.66 -6.16 -28.06
N GLU A 27 -18.03 -5.65 -29.23
CA GLU A 27 -17.43 -4.47 -29.86
C GLU A 27 -17.59 -3.19 -29.02
N TYR A 28 -18.60 -3.11 -28.15
CA TYR A 28 -18.84 -1.97 -27.26
C TYR A 28 -18.14 -2.10 -25.91
N CYS A 29 -17.63 -3.29 -25.54
CA CYS A 29 -17.01 -3.53 -24.25
C CYS A 29 -15.85 -2.58 -23.95
N SER A 30 -14.99 -2.32 -24.94
CA SER A 30 -13.84 -1.41 -24.78
C SER A 30 -14.28 0.00 -24.38
N THR A 31 -15.32 0.53 -25.04
CA THR A 31 -15.88 1.84 -24.72
C THR A 31 -16.54 1.85 -23.35
N ILE A 32 -17.30 0.80 -23.01
CA ILE A 32 -17.98 0.71 -21.71
C ILE A 32 -16.96 0.63 -20.57
N ILE A 33 -15.86 -0.12 -20.76
CA ILE A 33 -14.75 -0.20 -19.80
C ILE A 33 -14.11 1.18 -19.60
N LYS A 34 -13.81 1.90 -20.69
CA LYS A 34 -13.23 3.26 -20.59
C LYS A 34 -14.12 4.24 -19.82
N VAL A 35 -15.43 4.16 -20.02
CA VAL A 35 -16.39 4.99 -19.27
C VAL A 35 -16.41 4.56 -17.80
N MET A 36 -16.39 3.25 -17.52
CA MET A 36 -16.31 2.73 -16.16
C MET A 36 -15.04 3.20 -15.43
N GLU A 37 -13.89 3.19 -16.12
CA GLU A 37 -12.62 3.70 -15.61
C GLU A 37 -12.74 5.18 -15.22
N SER A 38 -13.32 6.02 -16.09
CA SER A 38 -13.55 7.43 -15.80
C SER A 38 -14.47 7.65 -14.58
N VAL A 39 -15.52 6.85 -14.41
CA VAL A 39 -16.39 6.92 -13.22
C VAL A 39 -15.63 6.54 -11.94
N CYS A 40 -14.76 5.52 -12.02
CA CYS A 40 -13.90 5.12 -10.91
C CYS A 40 -12.88 6.21 -10.54
N GLU A 41 -12.32 6.93 -11.51
CA GLU A 41 -11.42 8.06 -11.29
C GLU A 41 -12.14 9.22 -10.59
N ASP A 42 -13.37 9.53 -10.99
CA ASP A 42 -14.20 10.56 -10.37
C ASP A 42 -14.52 10.23 -8.90
N ILE A 43 -14.87 8.98 -8.61
CA ILE A 43 -15.06 8.49 -7.23
C ILE A 43 -13.74 8.60 -6.45
N THR A 44 -12.63 8.18 -7.04
CA THR A 44 -11.30 8.23 -6.41
C THR A 44 -10.91 9.66 -6.06
N SER A 45 -11.07 10.59 -7.00
CA SER A 45 -10.83 12.02 -6.82
C SER A 45 -11.71 12.58 -5.70
N TYR A 46 -12.99 12.26 -5.72
CA TYR A 46 -13.95 12.71 -4.71
C TYR A 46 -13.62 12.22 -3.29
N LEU A 47 -13.28 10.94 -3.12
CA LEU A 47 -12.90 10.38 -1.82
C LEU A 47 -11.59 10.98 -1.28
N ASN A 48 -10.76 11.53 -2.16
CA ASN A 48 -9.49 12.16 -1.80
C ASN A 48 -9.61 13.67 -1.56
N LYS A 49 -10.72 14.35 -1.89
CA LYS A 49 -10.93 15.81 -1.72
C LYS A 49 -10.87 16.31 -0.26
N GLY A 50 -10.80 15.44 0.75
CA GLY A 50 -10.69 15.80 2.18
C GLY A 50 -9.38 15.40 2.86
N LYS A 51 -8.43 14.80 2.13
CA LYS A 51 -7.14 14.41 2.69
C LYS A 51 -6.16 15.57 2.50
N SER A 52 -5.93 16.35 3.56
CA SER A 52 -4.76 17.24 3.64
C SER A 52 -3.50 16.46 3.28
N LYS A 53 -2.57 17.15 2.60
CA LYS A 53 -1.22 16.70 2.24
C LYS A 53 -0.43 16.18 3.46
N LYS A 54 -0.68 14.95 3.88
CA LYS A 54 0.25 14.10 4.61
C LYS A 54 0.24 12.76 3.91
N ASP A 55 1.12 12.70 2.92
CA ASP A 55 1.75 11.53 2.32
C ASP A 55 1.06 10.19 2.56
N LYS A 56 0.19 9.82 1.63
CA LYS A 56 -0.02 8.40 1.31
C LYS A 56 0.47 8.18 -0.11
N LYS A 57 1.79 8.31 -0.29
CA LYS A 57 2.48 7.74 -1.45
C LYS A 57 2.37 6.23 -1.25
N MET A 58 1.34 5.63 -1.83
CA MET A 58 1.25 4.18 -1.97
C MET A 58 2.44 3.77 -2.82
N ARG A 59 3.57 3.46 -2.18
CA ARG A 59 4.73 2.87 -2.84
C ARG A 59 4.34 1.45 -3.21
N SER A 60 4.59 1.11 -4.47
CA SER A 60 4.24 -0.16 -5.11
C SER A 60 4.57 -1.34 -4.21
N THR A 61 3.54 -2.11 -3.84
CA THR A 61 3.68 -3.44 -3.22
C THR A 61 4.30 -4.47 -4.16
N ASP A 62 4.58 -4.08 -5.40
CA ASP A 62 5.26 -4.88 -6.43
C ASP A 62 6.79 -4.85 -6.33
N ASN A 63 7.37 -4.08 -5.39
CA ASN A 63 8.83 -4.09 -5.24
C ASN A 63 9.29 -5.41 -4.65
N VAL A 64 10.33 -5.97 -5.26
CA VAL A 64 10.98 -7.20 -4.85
C VAL A 64 12.38 -6.84 -4.40
N PHE A 65 12.79 -7.34 -3.23
CA PHE A 65 14.09 -7.12 -2.63
C PHE A 65 14.82 -8.44 -2.51
N THR A 66 16.09 -8.48 -2.89
CA THR A 66 17.04 -9.49 -2.40
C THR A 66 17.55 -9.09 -1.01
N LYS A 67 18.24 -10.00 -0.32
CA LYS A 67 18.89 -9.67 0.97
C LYS A 67 19.93 -8.56 0.83
N GLU A 68 20.69 -8.55 -0.26
CA GLU A 68 21.70 -7.54 -0.56
C GLU A 68 21.02 -6.18 -0.74
N GLN A 69 19.96 -6.12 -1.54
CA GLN A 69 19.19 -4.90 -1.74
C GLN A 69 18.57 -4.41 -0.44
N LEU A 70 18.00 -5.32 0.37
CA LEU A 70 17.43 -4.95 1.67
C LEU A 70 18.50 -4.37 2.60
N SER A 71 19.74 -4.86 2.56
CA SER A 71 20.84 -4.39 3.42
C SER A 71 21.23 -2.93 3.21
N GLU A 72 20.91 -2.33 2.06
CA GLU A 72 21.16 -0.92 1.78
C GLU A 72 20.21 0.03 2.55
N TYR A 73 19.11 -0.51 3.10
CA TYR A 73 18.07 0.20 3.84
C TYR A 73 18.24 0.05 5.35
N ASP A 74 19.46 0.26 5.83
CA ASP A 74 19.86 0.08 7.22
C ASP A 74 19.73 1.37 8.08
N GLY A 75 19.30 2.48 7.48
CA GLY A 75 19.20 3.78 8.15
C GLY A 75 20.50 4.58 8.25
N GLN A 76 21.62 4.06 7.76
CA GLN A 76 22.88 4.80 7.71
C GLN A 76 22.87 5.82 6.58
N ASN A 77 23.70 6.86 6.69
CA ASN A 77 23.83 7.89 5.65
C ASN A 77 22.51 8.57 5.24
N ARG A 78 21.54 8.64 6.15
CA ARG A 78 20.17 9.15 5.90
C ARG A 78 19.37 8.31 4.89
N ASN A 79 19.74 7.05 4.70
CA ASN A 79 18.92 6.10 3.97
C ASN A 79 17.65 5.77 4.76
N LYS A 80 16.67 5.23 4.04
CA LYS A 80 15.46 4.68 4.66
C LYS A 80 15.80 3.45 5.50
N ILE A 81 14.92 3.14 6.43
CA ILE A 81 15.07 2.04 7.39
C ILE A 81 14.02 0.99 7.06
N TYR A 82 14.43 -0.11 6.44
CA TYR A 82 13.53 -1.22 6.10
C TYR A 82 13.86 -2.47 6.88
N ILE A 83 12.84 -3.28 7.15
CA ILE A 83 12.98 -4.61 7.76
C ILE A 83 12.11 -5.61 7.01
N ALA A 84 12.51 -6.88 6.96
CA ALA A 84 11.64 -7.94 6.49
C ALA A 84 11.11 -8.79 7.66
N VAL A 85 9.84 -9.15 7.61
CA VAL A 85 9.20 -10.12 8.53
C VAL A 85 8.25 -10.99 7.72
N ASP A 86 8.39 -12.31 7.83
CA ASP A 86 7.61 -13.31 7.10
C ASP A 86 7.61 -13.04 5.58
N GLY A 87 8.76 -12.64 5.02
CA GLY A 87 8.94 -12.34 3.59
C GLY A 87 8.35 -11.00 3.11
N ILE A 88 7.77 -10.19 4.00
CA ILE A 88 7.22 -8.87 3.68
C ILE A 88 8.20 -7.79 4.15
N VAL A 89 8.48 -6.82 3.28
CA VAL A 89 9.36 -5.68 3.62
C VAL A 89 8.53 -4.50 4.08
N TYR A 90 8.85 -3.98 5.25
CA TYR A 90 8.17 -2.86 5.91
C TYR A 90 9.10 -1.66 6.02
N ASP A 91 8.56 -0.46 5.77
CA ASP A 91 9.22 0.81 6.03
C ASP A 91 8.99 1.22 7.50
N VAL A 92 10.10 1.36 8.24
CA VAL A 92 10.13 1.80 9.63
C VAL A 92 10.92 3.10 9.81
N THR A 93 11.18 3.84 8.73
CA THR A 93 11.98 5.08 8.72
C THR A 93 11.44 6.11 9.72
N ASP A 94 10.11 6.29 9.78
CA ASP A 94 9.46 7.29 10.63
C ASP A 94 9.05 6.73 12.01
N LYS A 95 9.65 5.62 12.45
CA LYS A 95 9.38 5.04 13.78
C LYS A 95 10.51 5.40 14.73
N ASP A 96 10.19 6.18 15.76
CA ASP A 96 11.16 6.60 16.79
C ASP A 96 11.91 5.41 17.43
N THR A 97 11.24 4.27 17.57
CA THR A 97 11.82 3.03 18.10
C THR A 97 12.91 2.42 17.22
N TRP A 98 13.03 2.87 15.96
CA TRP A 98 14.03 2.46 14.96
C TRP A 98 15.06 3.54 14.66
N SER A 99 15.10 4.64 15.44
CA SER A 99 16.04 5.75 15.23
C SER A 99 17.49 5.26 15.11
N GLY A 100 18.20 5.76 14.10
CA GLY A 100 19.56 5.33 13.78
C GLY A 100 19.67 3.92 13.17
N GLY A 101 18.56 3.34 12.70
CA GLY A 101 18.56 2.04 12.04
C GLY A 101 18.62 0.85 12.99
N ARG A 102 18.31 1.05 14.27
CA ARG A 102 18.43 0.02 15.31
C ARG A 102 17.21 -0.01 16.22
N HIS A 103 16.89 -1.21 16.70
CA HIS A 103 15.84 -1.44 17.68
C HIS A 103 16.29 -2.53 18.65
N TYR A 104 16.40 -2.25 19.94
CA TYR A 104 16.80 -3.23 20.98
C TYR A 104 17.90 -4.23 20.56
N GLY A 105 19.01 -3.73 20.03
CA GLY A 105 20.16 -4.56 19.66
C GLY A 105 20.10 -5.18 18.25
N VAL A 106 18.94 -5.21 17.59
CA VAL A 106 18.84 -5.60 16.18
C VAL A 106 19.07 -4.39 15.26
N ALA A 107 19.59 -4.67 14.07
CA ALA A 107 19.83 -3.67 13.02
C ALA A 107 18.84 -3.87 11.87
N ALA A 108 18.45 -2.77 11.23
CA ALA A 108 17.63 -2.77 10.04
C ALA A 108 18.38 -3.32 8.81
N GLY A 109 17.70 -3.36 7.67
CA GLY A 109 18.22 -3.90 6.42
C GLY A 109 18.32 -5.43 6.40
N LYS A 110 17.51 -6.12 7.20
CA LYS A 110 17.59 -7.57 7.38
C LYS A 110 16.21 -8.22 7.48
N ASP A 111 16.18 -9.53 7.26
CA ASP A 111 15.08 -10.38 7.70
C ASP A 111 15.15 -10.59 9.21
N LEU A 112 14.15 -10.06 9.91
CA LEU A 112 14.03 -10.08 11.36
C LEU A 112 12.89 -10.99 11.83
N THR A 113 12.40 -11.89 10.97
CA THR A 113 11.31 -12.82 11.28
C THR A 113 11.51 -13.55 12.61
N ASN A 114 12.69 -14.15 12.81
CA ASN A 114 12.99 -14.89 14.04
C ASN A 114 13.02 -13.98 15.29
N TYR A 115 13.59 -12.78 15.16
CA TYR A 115 13.63 -11.80 16.26
C TYR A 115 12.22 -11.31 16.60
N PHE A 116 11.41 -11.01 15.59
CA PHE A 116 10.03 -10.60 15.77
C PHE A 116 9.21 -11.69 16.46
N ASN A 117 9.30 -12.94 16.00
CA ASN A 117 8.57 -14.06 16.59
C ASN A 117 8.97 -14.34 18.05
N ASN A 118 10.23 -14.10 18.42
CA ASN A 118 10.71 -14.27 19.78
C ASN A 118 10.31 -13.12 20.71
N CYS A 119 10.40 -11.86 20.26
CA CYS A 119 10.16 -10.68 21.10
C CYS A 119 8.69 -10.20 21.13
N HIS A 120 7.94 -10.45 20.05
CA HIS A 120 6.57 -9.94 19.84
C HIS A 120 5.57 -11.08 19.67
N LYS A 121 5.74 -12.17 20.42
CA LYS A 121 4.85 -13.33 20.38
C LYS A 121 3.40 -12.88 20.57
N ASN A 122 2.54 -13.21 19.59
CA ASN A 122 1.13 -12.82 19.51
C ASN A 122 0.82 -11.32 19.30
N GLN A 123 1.79 -10.48 18.94
CA GLN A 123 1.60 -9.04 18.71
C GLN A 123 1.76 -8.66 17.22
N ARG A 124 1.19 -9.47 16.30
CA ARG A 124 1.30 -9.21 14.85
C ARG A 124 0.67 -7.89 14.42
N ASP A 125 -0.29 -7.36 15.18
CA ASP A 125 -0.95 -6.08 14.91
C ASP A 125 0.01 -4.88 14.88
N ILE A 126 1.23 -5.03 15.41
CA ILE A 126 2.28 -4.00 15.28
C ILE A 126 2.64 -3.79 13.80
N LEU A 127 2.74 -4.87 13.02
CA LEU A 127 3.10 -4.82 11.59
C LEU A 127 2.00 -4.16 10.75
N ASN A 128 0.74 -4.29 11.16
CA ASN A 128 -0.41 -3.67 10.48
C ASN A 128 -0.36 -2.12 10.48
N LYS A 129 0.47 -1.53 11.35
CA LYS A 129 0.68 -0.08 11.46
C LYS A 129 1.90 0.41 10.66
N LEU A 130 2.60 -0.48 9.98
CA LEU A 130 3.78 -0.18 9.17
C LEU A 130 3.39 -0.12 7.69
N GLU A 131 4.12 0.69 6.93
CA GLU A 131 3.95 0.74 5.48
C GLU A 131 4.62 -0.49 4.86
N ILE A 132 3.87 -1.29 4.10
CA ILE A 132 4.45 -2.37 3.29
C ILE A 132 5.03 -1.74 2.03
N VAL A 133 6.30 -2.02 1.76
CA VAL A 133 7.03 -1.47 0.61
C VAL A 133 7.50 -2.51 -0.39
N GLY A 134 7.29 -3.80 -0.11
CA GLY A 134 7.57 -4.88 -1.04
C GLY A 134 7.65 -6.26 -0.38
N ARG A 135 8.30 -7.19 -1.08
CA ARG A 135 8.56 -8.56 -0.62
C ARG A 135 10.04 -8.88 -0.68
N LEU A 136 10.51 -9.67 0.29
CA LEU A 136 11.83 -10.25 0.27
C LEU A 136 11.75 -11.55 -0.53
N VAL A 137 12.57 -11.66 -1.57
CA VAL A 137 12.82 -12.90 -2.28
C VAL A 137 14.28 -13.25 -2.09
N ASP A 138 14.54 -14.53 -1.89
CA ASP A 138 15.89 -15.09 -1.87
C ASP A 138 16.19 -15.63 -3.26
#